data_AF-A0A6P1NH32-F1
#
_entry.id   AF-A0A6P1NH32-F1
#
_cell.length_a   1.000
_cell.length_b   1.000
_cell.length_c   1.000
_cell.angle_alpha   90.00
_cell.angle_beta   90.00
_cell.angle_gamma   90.00
#
_symmetry.space_group_name_H-M   'P 1'
#
loop_
_entity.id
_entity.type
_entity.pdbx_description
1 polymer ?
#
loop_
_entity_poly.entity_id
_entity_poly.type
_entity_poly.pdbx_seq_one_letter_code
_entity_poly.pdbx_strand_id
1 'polypeptide(L)'
;MNMNNEESDSKMGDAGICPGSPDNQDIQLVSAVFDKISDQGGENLITQLSQGNETVDDIVDKIALSDRLEVRKKHLLTDNTMETGFVSADFSYVGLNAEIQASGFHNAFNQHIRPRLGKRADGFSVIFDVLRQQERPVIVETGCLRVPNNWEGDGQSTFLFDWFAREMHGTVFTIDINAASIDSARRACSGTTNTILNDSRAGLHTLGQITSRAASLLYLDSFDLDISAPMPSAIHHATEMMAARRLISEGTLICVDDFNVPPLGEGGKGMIIDQFMSSIGAEVLYSGYQKIWRV
;
A
#
# COMPACT_ATOMS: atom_id res chain seq x y z
N MET A 1 57.57 -55.15 -46.48
CA MET A 1 57.77 -56.40 -45.73
C MET A 1 57.06 -56.21 -44.40
N ASN A 2 55.96 -56.96 -44.20
CA ASN A 2 55.06 -57.08 -43.03
C ASN A 2 54.29 -55.81 -42.60
N MET A 3 52.95 -55.74 -42.79
CA MET A 3 51.84 -56.43 -42.04
C MET A 3 51.75 -55.95 -40.58
N ASN A 4 50.61 -55.57 -39.97
CA ASN A 4 49.18 -55.51 -40.31
C ASN A 4 48.45 -54.67 -39.24
N ASN A 5 47.34 -54.05 -39.64
CA ASN A 5 46.05 -53.75 -38.96
C ASN A 5 45.92 -53.82 -37.42
N GLU A 6 45.20 -52.87 -36.80
CA GLU A 6 43.74 -52.95 -36.53
C GLU A 6 43.18 -51.70 -35.81
N GLU A 7 41.89 -51.43 -36.04
CA GLU A 7 41.05 -50.30 -35.64
C GLU A 7 40.79 -50.16 -34.13
N SER A 8 40.43 -48.96 -33.66
CA SER A 8 39.19 -48.77 -32.91
C SER A 8 38.85 -47.29 -32.66
N ASP A 9 37.63 -46.98 -33.06
CA ASP A 9 36.84 -45.77 -32.82
C ASP A 9 36.44 -45.71 -31.33
N SER A 10 36.61 -44.57 -30.65
CA SER A 10 35.74 -44.26 -29.49
C SER A 10 35.56 -42.75 -29.29
N LYS A 11 34.29 -42.35 -29.39
CA LYS A 11 33.69 -41.09 -28.92
C LYS A 11 33.70 -41.01 -27.38
N MET A 12 33.45 -39.80 -26.89
CA MET A 12 33.09 -39.36 -25.51
C MET A 12 34.24 -38.64 -24.79
N GLY A 13 34.05 -37.50 -24.13
CA GLY A 13 32.82 -36.83 -23.76
C GLY A 13 33.07 -35.34 -23.52
N ASP A 14 32.08 -34.58 -23.96
CA ASP A 14 31.81 -33.20 -23.61
C ASP A 14 31.71 -33.10 -22.08
N ALA A 15 32.59 -32.32 -21.44
CA ALA A 15 32.56 -32.07 -20.02
C ALA A 15 31.42 -31.10 -19.71
N GLY A 16 30.20 -31.63 -19.71
CA GLY A 16 29.03 -30.97 -19.19
C GLY A 16 29.28 -30.57 -17.73
N ILE A 17 29.29 -29.27 -17.47
CA ILE A 17 29.16 -28.73 -16.13
C ILE A 17 27.75 -29.09 -15.67
N CYS A 18 27.60 -30.23 -14.98
CA CYS A 18 26.42 -30.50 -14.19
C CYS A 18 26.39 -29.50 -13.03
N PRO A 19 25.25 -28.83 -12.74
CA PRO A 19 25.12 -28.10 -11.49
C PRO A 19 25.20 -29.13 -10.35
N GLY A 20 26.22 -28.98 -9.49
CA GLY A 20 26.39 -29.83 -8.32
C GLY A 20 25.14 -29.78 -7.45
N SER A 21 24.68 -30.94 -7.01
CA SER A 21 23.70 -31.05 -5.93
C SER A 21 24.16 -30.20 -4.73
N PRO A 22 23.27 -29.43 -4.08
CA PRO A 22 23.66 -28.59 -2.94
C PRO A 22 24.37 -29.42 -1.88
N ASP A 23 25.45 -28.87 -1.31
CA ASP A 23 26.24 -29.58 -0.30
C ASP A 23 25.38 -29.79 0.97
N ASN A 24 25.62 -30.85 1.73
CA ASN A 24 24.82 -31.19 2.92
C ASN A 24 24.83 -30.04 3.96
N GLN A 25 25.90 -29.25 3.96
CA GLN A 25 26.04 -28.06 4.78
C GLN A 25 25.10 -26.91 4.36
N ASP A 26 24.83 -26.76 3.05
CA ASP A 26 23.91 -25.75 2.53
C ASP A 26 22.46 -26.07 2.91
N ILE A 27 22.08 -27.35 2.84
CA ILE A 27 20.75 -27.82 3.24
C ILE A 27 20.52 -27.60 4.74
N GLN A 28 21.54 -27.86 5.58
CA GLN A 28 21.46 -27.59 7.02
C GLN A 28 21.30 -26.10 7.32
N LEU A 29 22.03 -25.23 6.61
CA LEU A 29 21.92 -23.78 6.77
C LEU A 29 20.52 -23.28 6.38
N VAL A 30 19.99 -23.75 5.25
CA VAL A 30 18.63 -23.44 4.78
C VAL A 30 17.58 -23.93 5.80
N SER A 31 17.74 -25.13 6.34
CA SER A 31 16.86 -25.66 7.39
C SER A 31 16.87 -24.76 8.62
N ALA A 32 18.05 -24.36 9.08
CA ALA A 32 18.19 -23.48 10.24
C ALA A 32 17.57 -22.09 10.02
N VAL A 33 17.56 -21.57 8.78
CA VAL A 33 16.84 -20.33 8.44
C VAL A 33 15.33 -20.57 8.56
N PHE A 34 14.81 -21.64 7.95
CA PHE A 34 13.39 -21.96 8.03
C PHE A 34 12.90 -22.22 9.44
N ASP A 35 13.70 -22.86 10.30
CA ASP A 35 13.39 -23.03 11.71
C ASP A 35 13.16 -21.69 12.42
N LYS A 36 13.86 -20.63 12.01
CA LYS A 36 13.73 -19.31 12.64
C LYS A 36 12.49 -18.53 12.19
N ILE A 37 11.88 -18.90 11.08
CA ILE A 37 10.78 -18.13 10.46
C ILE A 37 9.50 -18.93 10.26
N SER A 38 9.53 -20.26 10.40
CA SER A 38 8.38 -21.13 10.22
C SER A 38 8.07 -21.95 11.47
N ASP A 39 6.78 -22.13 11.75
CA ASP A 39 6.29 -23.01 12.81
C ASP A 39 6.38 -24.50 12.44
N GLN A 40 6.55 -24.85 11.17
CA GLN A 40 6.57 -26.25 10.69
C GLN A 40 7.95 -26.92 10.79
N GLY A 41 9.00 -26.15 11.09
CA GLY A 41 10.38 -26.60 11.12
C GLY A 41 11.02 -26.71 9.72
N GLY A 42 12.32 -26.49 9.64
CA GLY A 42 13.05 -26.35 8.38
C GLY A 42 13.14 -27.63 7.55
N GLU A 43 13.33 -28.78 8.20
CA GLU A 43 13.41 -30.07 7.50
C GLU A 43 12.08 -30.43 6.81
N ASN A 44 10.95 -30.10 7.42
CA ASN A 44 9.63 -30.36 6.87
C ASN A 44 9.37 -29.51 5.63
N LEU A 45 9.67 -28.21 5.70
CA LEU A 45 9.55 -27.31 4.55
C LEU A 45 10.46 -27.71 3.38
N ILE A 46 11.71 -28.09 3.66
CA ILE A 46 12.63 -28.59 2.64
C ILE A 46 12.09 -29.86 1.99
N THR A 47 11.49 -30.74 2.79
CA THR A 47 10.88 -31.98 2.29
C THR A 47 9.68 -31.68 1.39
N GLN A 48 8.80 -30.75 1.79
CA GLN A 48 7.65 -30.32 0.98
C GLN A 48 8.08 -29.71 -0.36
N LEU A 49 9.09 -28.83 -0.35
CA LEU A 49 9.70 -28.25 -1.55
C LEU A 49 10.28 -29.34 -2.48
N SER A 50 10.97 -30.32 -1.90
CA SER A 50 11.63 -31.38 -2.66
C SER A 50 10.64 -32.39 -3.26
N GLN A 51 9.49 -32.59 -2.60
CA GLN A 51 8.45 -33.51 -3.05
C GLN A 51 7.47 -32.87 -4.06
N GLY A 52 7.47 -31.54 -4.18
CA GLY A 52 6.57 -30.82 -5.10
C GLY A 52 5.09 -30.92 -4.72
N ASN A 53 4.79 -31.21 -3.45
CA ASN A 53 3.42 -31.38 -2.96
C ASN A 53 2.67 -30.03 -2.86
N GLU A 54 3.40 -28.92 -2.79
CA GLU A 54 2.87 -27.58 -2.65
C GLU A 54 3.65 -26.62 -3.54
N THR A 55 3.01 -25.52 -3.95
CA THR A 55 3.69 -24.49 -4.71
C THR A 55 4.61 -23.68 -3.79
N VAL A 56 5.57 -22.96 -4.40
CA VAL A 56 6.43 -22.05 -3.64
C VAL A 56 5.59 -20.97 -2.95
N ASP A 57 4.54 -20.50 -3.59
CA ASP A 57 3.65 -19.47 -3.05
C ASP A 57 2.89 -19.98 -1.81
N ASP A 58 2.39 -21.22 -1.83
CA ASP A 58 1.72 -21.82 -0.66
C ASP A 58 2.65 -21.88 0.57
N ILE A 59 3.93 -22.18 0.34
CA ILE A 59 4.94 -22.25 1.39
C ILE A 59 5.28 -20.85 1.90
N VAL A 60 5.40 -19.87 1.01
CA VAL A 60 5.61 -18.47 1.37
C VAL A 60 4.46 -17.96 2.23
N ASP A 61 3.21 -18.25 1.85
CA ASP A 61 2.01 -17.84 2.59
C ASP A 61 1.99 -18.44 4.00
N LYS A 62 2.34 -19.74 4.13
CA LYS A 62 2.47 -20.40 5.45
C LYS A 62 3.54 -19.77 6.33
N ILE A 63 4.69 -19.43 5.75
CA ILE A 63 5.77 -18.73 6.48
C ILE A 63 5.32 -17.32 6.86
N ALA A 64 4.61 -16.61 5.98
CA ALA A 64 4.12 -15.26 6.24
C ALA A 64 3.12 -15.22 7.42
N LEU A 65 2.34 -16.29 7.60
CA LEU A 65 1.36 -16.45 8.68
C LEU A 65 1.94 -17.07 9.97
N SER A 66 3.25 -17.32 10.02
CA SER A 66 3.96 -17.97 11.14
C SER A 66 4.12 -17.04 12.34
N ASP A 67 3.83 -17.54 13.54
CA ASP A 67 4.04 -16.82 14.80
C ASP A 67 5.54 -16.49 14.99
N ARG A 68 6.43 -17.41 14.57
CA ARG A 68 7.88 -17.19 14.64
C ARG A 68 8.36 -16.02 13.79
N LEU A 69 7.84 -15.89 12.58
CA LEU A 69 8.17 -14.75 11.73
C LEU A 69 7.64 -13.45 12.34
N GLU A 70 6.43 -13.47 12.91
CA GLU A 70 5.83 -12.32 13.58
C GLU A 70 6.67 -11.87 14.79
N VAL A 71 7.06 -12.80 15.67
CA VAL A 71 7.93 -12.52 16.83
C VAL A 71 9.25 -11.93 16.37
N ARG A 72 9.87 -12.50 15.33
CA ARG A 72 11.14 -11.99 14.80
C ARG A 72 11.00 -10.59 14.22
N LYS A 73 9.91 -10.33 13.48
CA LYS A 73 9.56 -9.01 12.94
C LYS A 73 9.40 -7.99 14.08
N LYS A 74 8.66 -8.35 15.15
CA LYS A 74 8.48 -7.49 16.33
C LYS A 74 9.82 -7.11 16.96
N HIS A 75 10.69 -8.09 17.23
CA HIS A 75 12.03 -7.83 17.76
C HIS A 75 12.81 -6.82 16.92
N LEU A 76 12.91 -7.05 15.60
CA LEU A 76 13.63 -6.15 14.70
C LEU A 76 13.05 -4.72 14.68
N LEU A 77 11.73 -4.60 14.75
CA LEU A 77 11.06 -3.29 14.77
C LEU A 77 11.19 -2.59 16.12
N THR A 78 11.30 -3.32 17.23
CA THR A 78 11.42 -2.73 18.58
C THR A 78 12.85 -2.38 18.96
N ASP A 79 13.85 -3.06 18.41
CA ASP A 79 15.26 -2.94 18.82
C ASP A 79 15.87 -1.55 18.49
N ASN A 80 15.33 -0.81 17.52
CA ASN A 80 15.85 0.50 17.06
C ASN A 80 15.00 1.72 17.45
N THR A 81 13.95 1.56 18.27
CA THR A 81 12.87 2.57 18.41
C THR A 81 13.24 3.82 19.23
N MET A 82 14.49 4.01 19.70
CA MET A 82 14.79 5.03 20.73
C MET A 82 16.05 5.88 20.52
N GLU A 83 16.52 6.13 19.29
CA GLU A 83 17.71 7.00 19.12
C GLU A 83 17.40 8.50 18.86
N THR A 84 16.25 8.86 18.26
CA THR A 84 16.05 10.26 17.78
C THR A 84 14.75 10.93 18.26
N GLY A 85 13.83 10.20 18.90
CA GLY A 85 12.60 10.76 19.48
C GLY A 85 11.53 11.25 18.47
N PHE A 86 11.83 11.26 17.16
CA PHE A 86 10.91 11.64 16.09
C PHE A 86 10.77 10.52 15.07
N VAL A 87 9.53 10.16 14.73
CA VAL A 87 9.23 9.22 13.64
C VAL A 87 9.37 9.94 12.30
N SER A 88 10.38 9.55 11.51
CA SER A 88 10.61 10.05 10.15
C SER A 88 9.94 9.15 9.11
N ALA A 89 9.50 9.73 8.00
CA ALA A 89 8.96 8.95 6.87
C ALA A 89 10.06 8.06 6.24
N ASP A 90 9.70 6.83 5.90
CA ASP A 90 10.58 5.84 5.26
C ASP A 90 10.31 5.79 3.75
N PHE A 91 11.04 6.64 3.01
CA PHE A 91 10.96 6.70 1.55
C PHE A 91 11.34 5.37 0.90
N SER A 92 12.33 4.67 1.46
CA SER A 92 12.81 3.42 0.91
C SER A 92 11.77 2.31 0.99
N TYR A 93 10.98 2.31 2.07
CA TYR A 93 9.89 1.36 2.26
C TYR A 93 8.82 1.48 1.16
N VAL A 94 8.52 2.69 0.71
CA VAL A 94 7.60 2.90 -0.43
C VAL A 94 8.30 2.87 -1.79
N GLY A 95 9.56 2.46 -1.85
CA GLY A 95 10.32 2.35 -3.10
C GLY A 95 10.68 3.71 -3.73
N LEU A 96 10.94 4.72 -2.90
CA LEU A 96 11.56 5.98 -3.28
C LEU A 96 12.97 6.08 -2.69
N ASN A 97 13.90 6.69 -3.41
CA ASN A 97 15.26 6.89 -2.92
C ASN A 97 15.37 8.19 -2.09
N ALA A 98 16.45 8.33 -1.33
CA ALA A 98 16.68 9.49 -0.47
C ALA A 98 16.91 10.80 -1.26
N GLU A 99 17.39 10.71 -2.51
CA GLU A 99 17.61 11.88 -3.37
C GLU A 99 16.29 12.58 -3.73
N ILE A 100 15.23 11.80 -3.95
CA ILE A 100 13.88 12.31 -4.24
C ILE A 100 13.36 13.18 -3.09
N GLN A 101 13.65 12.82 -1.83
CA GLN A 101 13.24 13.60 -0.66
C GLN A 101 13.79 15.04 -0.67
N ALA A 102 15.01 15.25 -1.17
CA ALA A 102 15.66 16.56 -1.18
C ALA A 102 15.01 17.56 -2.17
N SER A 103 14.22 17.09 -3.13
CA SER A 103 13.62 17.92 -4.18
C SER A 103 12.35 18.66 -3.75
N GLY A 104 11.80 18.34 -2.57
CA GLY A 104 10.50 18.81 -2.09
C GLY A 104 9.33 18.08 -2.75
N PHE A 105 8.18 18.04 -2.07
CA PHE A 105 7.01 17.24 -2.46
C PHE A 105 6.56 17.58 -3.88
N HIS A 106 6.42 18.87 -4.20
CA HIS A 106 5.86 19.28 -5.49
C HIS A 106 6.72 18.81 -6.69
N ASN A 107 8.05 18.94 -6.60
CA ASN A 107 8.93 18.53 -7.68
C ASN A 107 8.98 17.00 -7.77
N ALA A 108 9.13 16.33 -6.63
CA ALA A 108 9.12 14.88 -6.55
C ALA A 108 7.83 14.27 -7.11
N PHE A 109 6.68 14.85 -6.73
CA PHE A 109 5.38 14.41 -7.17
C PHE A 109 5.29 14.46 -8.70
N ASN A 110 5.61 15.61 -9.29
CA ASN A 110 5.48 15.80 -10.74
C ASN A 110 6.50 14.99 -11.56
N GLN A 111 7.74 14.86 -11.09
CA GLN A 111 8.83 14.27 -11.86
C GLN A 111 8.97 12.75 -11.66
N HIS A 112 8.67 12.25 -10.47
CA HIS A 112 9.00 10.87 -10.08
C HIS A 112 7.80 10.04 -9.66
N ILE A 113 6.80 10.64 -9.01
CA ILE A 113 5.66 9.89 -8.45
C ILE A 113 4.52 9.80 -9.44
N ARG A 114 4.07 10.93 -10.00
CA ARG A 114 2.91 11.01 -10.90
C ARG A 114 2.97 9.98 -12.05
N PRO A 115 4.12 9.73 -12.71
CA PRO A 115 4.22 8.69 -13.73
C PRO A 115 3.95 7.26 -13.23
N ARG A 116 4.05 7.01 -11.91
CA ARG A 116 3.87 5.70 -11.27
C ARG A 116 2.44 5.47 -10.78
N LEU A 117 1.56 6.48 -10.80
CA LEU A 117 0.22 6.43 -10.21
C LEU A 117 -0.87 5.88 -11.14
N GLY A 118 -0.52 5.56 -12.39
CA GLY A 118 -1.48 5.07 -13.38
C GLY A 118 -2.73 5.94 -13.48
N LYS A 119 -3.90 5.35 -13.28
CA LYS A 119 -5.22 6.01 -13.41
C LYS A 119 -5.49 7.10 -12.36
N ARG A 120 -4.76 7.10 -11.24
CA ARG A 120 -4.92 8.07 -10.14
C ARG A 120 -4.08 9.34 -10.32
N ALA A 121 -3.18 9.36 -11.30
CA ALA A 121 -2.21 10.44 -11.50
C ALA A 121 -2.88 11.83 -11.57
N ASP A 122 -3.91 11.98 -12.40
CA ASP A 122 -4.56 13.27 -12.63
C ASP A 122 -5.46 13.70 -11.47
N GLY A 123 -6.13 12.75 -10.80
CA GLY A 123 -6.93 13.05 -9.60
C GLY A 123 -6.05 13.55 -8.46
N PHE A 124 -4.93 12.88 -8.18
CA PHE A 124 -3.96 13.38 -7.20
C PHE A 124 -3.38 14.75 -7.56
N SER A 125 -3.06 15.00 -8.85
CA SER A 125 -2.62 16.33 -9.30
C SER A 125 -3.63 17.41 -8.90
N VAL A 126 -4.92 17.20 -9.19
CA VAL A 126 -5.98 18.16 -8.84
C VAL A 126 -6.09 18.34 -7.32
N ILE A 127 -6.05 17.25 -6.54
CA ILE A 127 -6.09 17.32 -5.07
C ILE A 127 -4.97 18.22 -4.54
N PHE A 128 -3.72 17.98 -4.94
CA PHE A 128 -2.57 18.72 -4.40
C PHE A 128 -2.53 20.17 -4.89
N ASP A 129 -2.96 20.45 -6.12
CA ASP A 129 -3.05 21.82 -6.66
C ASP A 129 -4.09 22.69 -5.95
N VAL A 130 -5.15 22.07 -5.41
CA VAL A 130 -6.14 22.77 -4.61
C VAL A 130 -5.71 22.86 -3.15
N LEU A 131 -5.23 21.77 -2.56
CA LEU A 131 -4.80 21.75 -1.16
C LEU A 131 -3.65 22.70 -0.86
N ARG A 132 -2.73 22.92 -1.81
CA ARG A 132 -1.59 23.86 -1.61
C ARG A 132 -2.01 25.30 -1.36
N GLN A 133 -3.26 25.64 -1.66
CA GLN A 133 -3.84 26.97 -1.44
C GLN A 133 -4.34 27.14 0.00
N GLN A 134 -4.37 26.07 0.79
CA GLN A 134 -4.83 26.07 2.17
C GLN A 134 -3.66 26.02 3.14
N GLU A 135 -3.74 26.79 4.22
CA GLU A 135 -2.76 26.74 5.29
C GLU A 135 -3.04 25.57 6.25
N ARG A 136 -1.99 24.78 6.54
CA ARG A 136 -2.03 23.70 7.53
C ARG A 136 -3.23 22.76 7.33
N PRO A 137 -3.31 22.10 6.16
CA PRO A 137 -4.48 21.31 5.78
C PRO A 137 -4.71 20.14 6.73
N VAL A 138 -5.99 19.83 6.98
CA VAL A 138 -6.40 18.63 7.72
C VAL A 138 -6.89 17.61 6.71
N ILE A 139 -6.12 16.54 6.51
CA ILE A 139 -6.45 15.47 5.56
C ILE A 139 -6.98 14.28 6.36
N VAL A 140 -8.13 13.77 5.94
CA VAL A 140 -8.75 12.57 6.52
C VAL A 140 -8.96 11.56 5.41
N GLU A 141 -8.49 10.35 5.64
CA GLU A 141 -8.54 9.23 4.71
C GLU A 141 -9.19 8.00 5.35
N THR A 142 -9.99 7.26 4.57
CA THR A 142 -10.42 5.89 4.90
C THR A 142 -9.83 4.90 3.89
N GLY A 143 -9.31 3.78 4.39
CA GLY A 143 -8.43 2.90 3.63
C GLY A 143 -7.01 3.48 3.55
N CYS A 144 -6.01 2.76 4.02
CA CYS A 144 -4.64 3.30 4.11
C CYS A 144 -3.63 2.51 3.27
N LEU A 145 -2.36 2.95 3.29
CA LEU A 145 -1.26 2.27 2.61
C LEU A 145 -1.23 0.76 2.96
N ARG A 146 -1.53 -0.08 1.96
CA ARG A 146 -1.56 -1.54 2.07
C ARG A 146 -0.22 -2.16 1.67
N VAL A 147 0.06 -2.21 0.37
CA VAL A 147 1.25 -2.86 -0.17
C VAL A 147 2.31 -1.82 -0.49
N PRO A 148 3.44 -1.76 0.24
CA PRO A 148 4.51 -0.81 -0.07
C PRO A 148 5.01 -0.97 -1.51
N ASN A 149 5.37 0.14 -2.17
CA ASN A 149 5.89 0.18 -3.55
C ASN A 149 4.87 -0.23 -4.65
N ASN A 150 3.61 -0.51 -4.30
CA ASN A 150 2.53 -0.74 -5.27
C ASN A 150 1.87 0.57 -5.73
N TRP A 151 2.64 1.43 -6.40
CA TRP A 151 2.19 2.78 -6.79
C TRP A 151 1.05 2.78 -7.82
N GLU A 152 1.12 1.90 -8.82
CA GLU A 152 0.11 1.87 -9.89
C GLU A 152 -1.21 1.26 -9.38
N GLY A 153 -1.12 0.24 -8.52
CA GLY A 153 -2.28 -0.45 -7.96
C GLY A 153 -2.93 0.30 -6.80
N ASP A 154 -2.16 0.62 -5.75
CA ASP A 154 -2.68 1.17 -4.49
C ASP A 154 -2.48 2.69 -4.36
N GLY A 155 -1.73 3.34 -5.25
CA GLY A 155 -1.49 4.79 -5.22
C GLY A 155 -0.60 5.31 -4.08
N GLN A 156 -0.44 4.55 -2.98
CA GLN A 156 0.30 4.94 -1.77
C GLN A 156 -0.20 6.28 -1.18
N SER A 157 -1.51 6.52 -1.22
CA SER A 157 -2.18 7.77 -0.84
C SER A 157 -1.75 8.30 0.53
N THR A 158 -1.73 7.45 1.57
CA THR A 158 -1.32 7.84 2.92
C THR A 158 0.08 8.46 2.96
N PHE A 159 1.06 7.88 2.23
CA PHE A 159 2.41 8.42 2.16
C PHE A 159 2.47 9.75 1.41
N LEU A 160 1.68 9.90 0.35
CA LEU A 160 1.58 11.17 -0.38
C LEU A 160 0.99 12.27 0.50
N PHE A 161 -0.06 11.96 1.25
CA PHE A 161 -0.67 12.90 2.19
C PHE A 161 0.28 13.24 3.34
N ASP A 162 1.02 12.27 3.89
CA ASP A 162 2.05 12.52 4.91
C ASP A 162 3.08 13.52 4.42
N TRP A 163 3.66 13.27 3.23
CA TRP A 163 4.70 14.13 2.69
C TRP A 163 4.18 15.53 2.40
N PHE A 164 3.04 15.63 1.71
CA PHE A 164 2.42 16.92 1.45
C PHE A 164 2.12 17.68 2.75
N ALA A 165 1.50 17.03 3.74
CA ALA A 165 1.14 17.67 5.00
C ALA A 165 2.36 18.10 5.82
N ARG A 166 3.48 17.37 5.77
CA ARG A 166 4.74 17.77 6.42
C ARG A 166 5.22 19.13 5.92
N GLU A 167 5.23 19.33 4.60
CA GLU A 167 5.68 20.59 3.98
C GLU A 167 4.68 21.74 4.21
N MET A 168 3.39 21.42 4.32
CA MET A 168 2.33 22.39 4.55
C MET A 168 2.02 22.62 6.04
N HIS A 169 2.77 22.00 6.96
CA HIS A 169 2.51 22.01 8.41
C HIS A 169 1.07 21.59 8.79
N GLY A 170 0.52 20.66 8.01
CA GLY A 170 -0.81 20.08 8.15
C GLY A 170 -0.84 18.85 9.07
N THR A 171 -1.93 18.10 8.98
CA THR A 171 -2.15 16.87 9.75
C THR A 171 -2.90 15.86 8.91
N VAL A 172 -2.52 14.60 9.02
CA VAL A 172 -3.21 13.49 8.35
C VAL A 172 -3.83 12.58 9.40
N PHE A 173 -5.06 12.15 9.17
CA PHE A 173 -5.72 11.04 9.86
C PHE A 173 -6.01 9.97 8.82
N THR A 174 -5.57 8.75 9.07
CA THR A 174 -5.85 7.60 8.20
C THR A 174 -6.50 6.49 9.02
N ILE A 175 -7.63 5.99 8.53
CA ILE A 175 -8.47 5.01 9.25
C ILE A 175 -8.54 3.74 8.43
N ASP A 176 -8.20 2.61 9.04
CA ASP A 176 -8.31 1.30 8.42
C ASP A 176 -8.71 0.26 9.48
N ILE A 177 -9.46 -0.75 9.05
CA ILE A 177 -9.87 -1.87 9.91
C ILE A 177 -8.79 -2.95 9.98
N ASN A 178 -7.89 -2.98 9.01
CA ASN A 178 -6.81 -3.95 8.89
C ASN A 178 -5.56 -3.46 9.62
N ALA A 179 -5.17 -4.19 10.67
CA ALA A 179 -3.98 -3.89 11.46
C ALA A 179 -2.69 -3.92 10.63
N ALA A 180 -2.58 -4.79 9.62
CA ALA A 180 -1.39 -4.88 8.77
C ALA A 180 -1.22 -3.64 7.86
N SER A 181 -2.34 -3.08 7.37
CA SER A 181 -2.33 -1.80 6.65
C SER A 181 -1.91 -0.66 7.58
N ILE A 182 -2.45 -0.61 8.80
CA ILE A 182 -2.06 0.38 9.82
C ILE A 182 -0.56 0.30 10.13
N ASP A 183 -0.02 -0.90 10.31
CA ASP A 183 1.41 -1.08 10.57
C ASP A 183 2.27 -0.67 9.37
N SER A 184 1.80 -0.92 8.14
CA SER A 184 2.46 -0.46 6.92
C SER A 184 2.46 1.06 6.82
N ALA A 185 1.34 1.72 7.11
CA ALA A 185 1.24 3.17 7.17
C ALA A 185 2.15 3.77 8.25
N ARG A 186 2.19 3.19 9.46
CA ARG A 186 3.08 3.63 10.56
C ARG A 186 4.55 3.53 10.20
N ARG A 187 4.94 2.49 9.46
CA ARG A 187 6.32 2.31 9.00
C ARG A 187 6.68 3.31 7.91
N ALA A 188 5.77 3.55 6.97
CA ALA A 188 6.01 4.43 5.82
C ALA A 188 6.02 5.92 6.22
N CYS A 189 5.11 6.33 7.10
CA CYS A 189 4.79 7.73 7.34
C CYS A 189 5.54 8.32 8.54
N SER A 190 5.59 9.64 8.57
CA SER A 190 6.16 10.39 9.69
C SER A 190 5.15 10.58 10.83
N GLY A 191 5.61 11.25 11.91
CA GLY A 191 4.72 11.71 12.99
C GLY A 191 3.62 12.72 12.58
N THR A 192 3.59 13.19 11.33
CA THR A 192 2.48 14.01 10.80
C THR A 192 1.20 13.19 10.58
N THR A 193 1.34 11.87 10.44
CA THR A 193 0.23 10.96 10.16
C THR A 193 -0.24 10.24 11.41
N ASN A 194 -1.53 10.38 11.72
CA ASN A 194 -2.21 9.73 12.83
C ASN A 194 -2.98 8.52 12.30
N THR A 195 -2.48 7.32 12.60
CA THR A 195 -3.12 6.06 12.19
C THR A 195 -4.17 5.60 13.20
N ILE A 196 -5.37 5.27 12.73
CA ILE A 196 -6.51 4.83 13.55
C ILE A 196 -6.94 3.44 13.10
N LEU A 197 -6.73 2.44 13.94
CA LEU A 197 -7.23 1.08 13.72
C LEU A 197 -8.69 0.99 14.17
N ASN A 198 -9.65 1.07 13.24
CA ASN A 198 -11.09 1.03 13.54
C ASN A 198 -11.94 0.77 12.29
N ASP A 199 -13.24 0.45 12.48
CA ASP A 199 -14.24 0.65 11.42
C ASP A 199 -14.26 2.14 11.02
N SER A 200 -14.27 2.39 9.72
CA SER A 200 -14.13 3.74 9.17
C SER A 200 -15.27 4.67 9.58
N ARG A 201 -16.51 4.19 9.64
CA ARG A 201 -17.67 5.01 10.04
C ARG A 201 -17.59 5.36 11.52
N ALA A 202 -17.25 4.39 12.37
CA ALA A 202 -17.03 4.65 13.80
C ALA A 202 -15.86 5.60 14.04
N GLY A 203 -14.75 5.41 13.31
CA GLY A 203 -13.56 6.27 13.33
C GLY A 203 -13.87 7.70 12.91
N LEU A 204 -14.52 7.89 11.76
CA LEU A 204 -14.92 9.20 11.23
C LEU A 204 -15.88 9.93 12.17
N HIS A 205 -16.89 9.22 12.69
CA HIS A 205 -17.83 9.80 13.65
C HIS A 205 -17.12 10.30 14.91
N THR A 206 -16.23 9.47 15.48
CA THR A 206 -15.46 9.83 16.67
C THR A 206 -14.51 10.98 16.38
N LEU A 207 -13.79 10.94 15.26
CA LEU A 207 -12.88 12.00 14.83
C LEU A 207 -13.63 13.34 14.68
N GLY A 208 -14.82 13.33 14.07
CA GLY A 208 -15.68 14.51 13.96
C GLY A 208 -16.26 15.03 15.29
N GLN A 209 -16.19 14.25 16.37
CA GLN A 209 -16.58 14.72 17.70
C GLN A 209 -15.43 15.40 18.46
N ILE A 210 -14.20 14.95 18.23
CA ILE A 210 -13.02 15.40 18.98
C ILE A 210 -12.22 16.48 18.25
N THR A 211 -12.32 16.54 16.93
CA THR A 211 -11.63 17.54 16.12
C THR A 211 -12.45 18.82 16.02
N SER A 212 -11.79 19.96 16.20
CA SER A 212 -12.42 21.29 16.12
C SER A 212 -12.38 21.93 14.73
N ARG A 213 -11.56 21.40 13.82
CA ARG A 213 -11.41 21.88 12.43
C ARG A 213 -12.08 20.92 11.45
N ALA A 214 -12.76 21.47 10.46
CA ALA A 214 -13.19 20.68 9.31
C ALA A 214 -11.98 20.16 8.52
N ALA A 215 -12.20 19.08 7.78
CA ALA A 215 -11.23 18.53 6.87
C ALA A 215 -11.05 19.46 5.66
N SER A 216 -9.80 19.65 5.28
CA SER A 216 -9.40 20.18 3.98
C SER A 216 -9.71 19.18 2.87
N LEU A 217 -9.46 17.89 3.14
CA LEU A 217 -9.74 16.76 2.26
C LEU A 217 -10.32 15.62 3.07
N LEU A 218 -11.44 15.07 2.59
CA LEU A 218 -11.96 13.75 2.95
C LEU A 218 -11.77 12.82 1.75
N TYR A 219 -10.79 11.91 1.85
CA TYR A 219 -10.48 10.90 0.84
C TYR A 219 -11.08 9.55 1.25
N LEU A 220 -12.00 9.01 0.46
CA LEU A 220 -12.80 7.84 0.81
C LEU A 220 -12.42 6.64 -0.09
N ASP A 221 -11.79 5.62 0.50
CA ASP A 221 -11.21 4.47 -0.22
C ASP A 221 -11.10 3.17 0.62
N SER A 222 -12.02 2.93 1.56
CA SER A 222 -11.92 1.78 2.46
C SER A 222 -12.45 0.46 1.85
N PHE A 223 -13.70 0.44 1.40
CA PHE A 223 -14.43 -0.78 1.04
C PHE A 223 -14.22 -1.10 -0.45
N ASP A 224 -13.42 -2.11 -0.78
CA ASP A 224 -13.09 -2.48 -2.16
C ASP A 224 -14.33 -2.61 -3.07
N LEU A 225 -14.22 -2.12 -4.30
CA LEU A 225 -15.30 -2.17 -5.29
C LEU A 225 -15.42 -3.56 -5.90
N ASP A 226 -16.55 -4.23 -5.68
CA ASP A 226 -16.96 -5.37 -6.50
C ASP A 226 -17.72 -4.86 -7.74
N ILE A 227 -17.11 -5.01 -8.91
CA ILE A 227 -17.69 -4.59 -10.20
C ILE A 227 -19.01 -5.33 -10.49
N SER A 228 -19.16 -6.56 -10.03
CA SER A 228 -20.37 -7.36 -10.23
C SER A 228 -21.51 -6.98 -9.27
N ALA A 229 -21.16 -6.36 -8.14
CA ALA A 229 -22.08 -5.89 -7.12
C ALA A 229 -21.57 -4.57 -6.51
N PRO A 230 -21.71 -3.43 -7.22
CA PRO A 230 -21.10 -2.16 -6.78
C PRO A 230 -21.85 -1.47 -5.63
N MET A 231 -23.13 -1.79 -5.46
CA MET A 231 -24.01 -1.11 -4.50
C MET A 231 -23.57 -1.18 -3.03
N PRO A 232 -23.11 -2.32 -2.48
CA PRO A 232 -22.56 -2.39 -1.13
C PRO A 232 -21.45 -1.37 -0.87
N SER A 233 -20.50 -1.24 -1.80
CA SER A 233 -19.43 -0.26 -1.67
C SER A 233 -19.95 1.18 -1.80
N ALA A 234 -20.86 1.44 -2.75
CA ALA A 234 -21.50 2.75 -2.88
C ALA A 234 -22.26 3.20 -1.61
N ILE A 235 -22.98 2.28 -0.98
CA ILE A 235 -23.67 2.51 0.30
C ILE A 235 -22.65 2.75 1.41
N HIS A 236 -21.59 1.95 1.47
CA HIS A 236 -20.54 2.10 2.49
C HIS A 236 -19.96 3.50 2.48
N HIS A 237 -19.44 3.98 1.34
CA HIS A 237 -18.82 5.30 1.25
C HIS A 237 -19.82 6.44 1.48
N ALA A 238 -21.07 6.30 1.04
CA ALA A 238 -22.11 7.29 1.39
C ALA A 238 -22.33 7.37 2.91
N THR A 239 -22.33 6.24 3.61
CA THR A 239 -22.45 6.23 5.08
C THR A 239 -21.18 6.71 5.79
N GLU A 240 -19.99 6.54 5.21
CA GLU A 240 -18.76 7.17 5.68
C GLU A 240 -18.86 8.70 5.60
N MET A 241 -19.28 9.24 4.45
CA MET A 241 -19.50 10.69 4.29
C MET A 241 -20.51 11.22 5.32
N MET A 242 -21.60 10.49 5.58
CA MET A 242 -22.56 10.84 6.63
C MET A 242 -21.96 10.80 8.04
N ALA A 243 -21.11 9.81 8.35
CA ALA A 243 -20.40 9.72 9.62
C ALA A 243 -19.41 10.88 9.79
N ALA A 244 -18.77 11.30 8.70
CA ALA A 244 -17.85 12.43 8.61
C ALA A 244 -18.55 13.80 8.58
N ARG A 245 -19.88 13.90 8.69
CA ARG A 245 -20.63 15.17 8.54
C ARG A 245 -20.11 16.35 9.37
N ARG A 246 -19.46 16.10 10.52
CA ARG A 246 -18.87 17.16 11.37
C ARG A 246 -17.49 17.63 10.91
N LEU A 247 -16.87 16.88 10.01
CA LEU A 247 -15.60 17.19 9.35
C LEU A 247 -15.81 17.91 8.01
N ILE A 248 -17.06 18.09 7.56
CA ILE A 248 -17.37 18.71 6.27
C ILE A 248 -17.86 20.14 6.51
N SER A 249 -17.20 21.11 5.90
CA SER A 249 -17.62 22.52 5.83
C SER A 249 -17.48 23.05 4.42
N GLU A 250 -17.90 24.31 4.21
CA GLU A 250 -17.61 25.04 2.97
C GLU A 250 -16.10 24.97 2.65
N GLY A 251 -15.78 24.65 1.40
CA GLY A 251 -14.41 24.49 0.90
C GLY A 251 -13.78 23.13 1.19
N THR A 252 -14.43 22.21 1.92
CA THR A 252 -13.94 20.84 2.09
C THR A 252 -13.93 20.12 0.75
N LEU A 253 -12.80 19.50 0.41
CA LEU A 253 -12.71 18.60 -0.72
C LEU A 253 -13.20 17.21 -0.31
N ILE A 254 -14.04 16.60 -1.13
CA ILE A 254 -14.43 15.21 -0.99
C ILE A 254 -13.93 14.48 -2.23
N CYS A 255 -13.12 13.44 -2.02
CA CYS A 255 -12.61 12.58 -3.06
C CYS A 255 -13.06 11.15 -2.81
N VAL A 256 -13.59 10.49 -3.84
CA VAL A 256 -13.92 9.06 -3.79
C VAL A 256 -13.08 8.35 -4.85
N ASP A 257 -12.35 7.32 -4.42
CA ASP A 257 -11.58 6.46 -5.33
C ASP A 257 -12.48 5.46 -6.05
N ASP A 258 -11.96 4.76 -7.07
CA ASP A 258 -12.72 3.79 -7.89
C ASP A 258 -14.12 4.29 -8.33
N PHE A 259 -14.22 5.56 -8.74
CA PHE A 259 -15.46 6.16 -9.22
C PHE A 259 -15.79 5.74 -10.65
N ASN A 260 -14.84 5.84 -11.57
CA ASN A 260 -15.02 5.44 -12.97
C ASN A 260 -14.09 4.26 -13.31
N VAL A 261 -14.61 3.05 -13.18
CA VAL A 261 -13.85 1.80 -13.33
C VAL A 261 -14.38 0.99 -14.50
N PRO A 262 -13.62 0.76 -15.57
CA PRO A 262 -14.03 -0.15 -16.63
C PRO A 262 -14.11 -1.62 -16.15
N PRO A 263 -15.09 -2.41 -16.61
CA PRO A 263 -16.16 -2.07 -17.56
C PRO A 263 -17.41 -1.43 -16.92
N LEU A 264 -17.45 -1.24 -15.60
CA LEU A 264 -18.60 -0.67 -14.88
C LEU A 264 -18.96 0.74 -15.36
N GLY A 265 -17.95 1.57 -15.61
CA GLY A 265 -18.12 3.00 -15.93
C GLY A 265 -18.24 3.86 -14.66
N GLU A 266 -18.89 5.02 -14.80
CA GLU A 266 -19.07 6.00 -13.72
C GLU A 266 -20.03 5.52 -12.62
N GLY A 267 -19.81 6.02 -11.40
CA GLY A 267 -20.58 5.68 -10.23
C GLY A 267 -19.72 4.96 -9.21
N GLY A 268 -19.31 3.72 -9.50
CA GLY A 268 -18.40 2.94 -8.65
C GLY A 268 -18.68 3.08 -7.15
N LYS A 269 -17.64 3.35 -6.36
CA LYS A 269 -17.75 3.65 -4.91
C LYS A 269 -18.55 4.92 -4.60
N GLY A 270 -18.57 5.89 -5.52
CA GLY A 270 -19.14 7.21 -5.31
C GLY A 270 -20.58 7.40 -5.79
N MET A 271 -21.27 6.37 -6.28
CA MET A 271 -22.54 6.52 -7.01
C MET A 271 -23.60 7.31 -6.23
N ILE A 272 -23.78 6.99 -4.94
CA ILE A 272 -24.77 7.67 -4.07
C ILE A 272 -24.28 9.07 -3.68
N ILE A 273 -22.98 9.21 -3.40
CA ILE A 273 -22.35 10.50 -3.08
C ILE A 273 -22.54 11.47 -4.24
N ASP A 274 -22.31 11.03 -5.48
CA ASP A 274 -22.42 11.86 -6.67
C ASP A 274 -23.82 12.41 -6.89
N GLN A 275 -24.85 11.57 -6.69
CA GLN A 275 -26.24 12.02 -6.75
C GLN A 275 -26.52 13.10 -5.70
N PHE A 276 -26.03 12.91 -4.48
CA PHE A 276 -26.18 13.89 -3.41
C PHE A 276 -25.43 15.20 -3.72
N MET A 277 -24.16 15.12 -4.14
CA MET A 277 -23.35 16.29 -4.49
C MET A 277 -23.96 17.10 -5.62
N SER A 278 -24.48 16.42 -6.66
CA SER A 278 -25.21 17.07 -7.74
C SER A 278 -26.48 17.76 -7.24
N SER A 279 -27.19 17.18 -6.28
CA SER A 279 -28.45 17.76 -5.76
C SER A 279 -28.24 19.04 -4.95
N ILE A 280 -27.07 19.19 -4.32
CA ILE A 280 -26.71 20.40 -3.56
C ILE A 280 -25.91 21.41 -4.37
N GLY A 281 -25.57 21.08 -5.63
CA GLY A 281 -24.81 21.96 -6.52
C GLY A 281 -23.33 22.07 -6.17
N ALA A 282 -22.73 21.04 -5.56
CA ALA A 282 -21.30 21.02 -5.25
C ALA A 282 -20.45 21.15 -6.52
N GLU A 283 -19.33 21.87 -6.43
CA GLU A 283 -18.44 22.10 -7.57
C GLU A 283 -17.65 20.83 -7.89
N VAL A 284 -17.78 20.31 -9.11
CA VAL A 284 -16.95 19.19 -9.59
C VAL A 284 -15.61 19.72 -10.04
N LEU A 285 -14.54 19.34 -9.35
CA LEU A 285 -13.16 19.73 -9.69
C LEU A 285 -12.52 18.74 -10.66
N TYR A 286 -12.88 17.47 -10.57
CA TYR A 286 -12.36 16.40 -11.41
C TYR A 286 -13.32 15.21 -11.43
N SER A 287 -13.43 14.55 -12.59
CA SER A 287 -14.19 13.31 -12.77
C SER A 287 -13.41 12.38 -13.70
N GLY A 288 -12.84 11.32 -13.13
CA GLY A 288 -12.11 10.27 -13.83
C GLY A 288 -12.14 9.01 -12.98
N TYR A 289 -11.01 8.31 -12.87
CA TYR A 289 -10.90 7.16 -11.96
C TYR A 289 -11.29 7.52 -10.53
N GLN A 290 -10.82 8.67 -10.06
CA GLN A 290 -11.28 9.35 -8.85
C GLN A 290 -12.31 10.42 -9.24
N LYS A 291 -13.23 10.73 -8.34
CA LYS A 291 -14.09 11.92 -8.48
C LYS A 291 -13.93 12.84 -7.28
N ILE A 292 -13.80 14.13 -7.56
CA ILE A 292 -13.44 15.15 -6.58
C ILE A 292 -14.45 16.28 -6.67
N TRP A 293 -15.07 16.58 -5.54
CA TRP A 293 -15.97 17.70 -5.34
C TRP A 293 -15.40 18.69 -4.34
N ARG A 294 -15.80 19.96 -4.47
CA ARG A 294 -15.70 20.97 -3.41
C ARG A 294 -17.12 21.31 -2.94
N VAL A 295 -17.32 21.17 -1.62
CA VAL A 295 -18.58 21.51 -0.92
C VAL A 295 -18.70 23.00 -0.70
#